data_AF-Q58280-F1
#
_entry.id   AF-Q58280-F1
#
_cell.length_a   1.000
_cell.length_b   1.000
_cell.length_c   1.000
_cell.angle_alpha   90.00
_cell.angle_beta   90.00
_cell.angle_gamma   90.00
#
_symmetry.space_group_name_H-M   'P 1'
#
loop_
_entity.id
_entity.type
_entity.pdbx_description
1 polymer ?
#
loop_
_entity_poly.entity_id
_entity_poly.type
_entity_poly.pdbx_seq_one_letter_code
_entity_poly.pdbx_strand_id
1 'polypeptide(L)'
;MYEWKLNEIVDSGVCARCGTCTIVCPNGILTFDERPKLIDECLRKGHGMCFEVCPRVSSAKYQIKIREKFYEKYYYAKSDIEGQDGGVVTAFLKYLLENGKIDGAIVVGDECWKPVSLVVQNAEDLLKTAKSKYAISTLDALRKAGEMGLEKVAVVGLPCQINGLRKLQYFPYHAKHDLELGRNGKPVKLPKIEYLIGLFCTEKFRYDNMKEVLSKHGIDIEKVEKFDIKKGKLLVYVNGEKKEFDLKEFEICSGCKMCRDFDAEMADVSVGCVGSPDGYSTIIIRTEKGEEIKNAVELKEGVNLEEIEKLRQLKLKRFKKEVERRRENNEYVSFYWTADYGGIGKRADGTYFIRVRAKPGGWYKPEEIKEILDIAEEYNAKIKVTDRAGYELHGISGFDVEDIVLRLREKGLLTGSEGPLVRATLACPGGGNCSSGLVDTTELARIIEDNFKERPAPYKFKIAISGCPNGCVRPQVHDIGIAGVKYPKVNEEKCNGCGRCAEVCKVEAIDIRGETSYTNYNVCVGCGKCIKNCPNEAREVKEEGYLVYVGGKTGREVVEGVKMKLMSVDEIINFIDKVLVVYGKYAEKPQRERLAAVMKRVGYGKFLEEVKELMKKEIC
;
A
#
# COMPACT_ATOMS: atom_id res chain seq x y z
N MET A 1 27.82 -11.78 -18.97
CA MET A 1 27.05 -11.63 -17.72
C MET A 1 25.60 -11.54 -18.13
N TYR A 2 24.71 -12.38 -17.57
CA TYR A 2 23.30 -12.42 -18.00
C TYR A 2 22.59 -11.10 -17.72
N GLU A 3 21.64 -10.73 -18.59
CA GLU A 3 20.90 -9.47 -18.46
C GLU A 3 19.92 -9.56 -17.27
N TRP A 4 20.18 -8.78 -16.23
CA TRP A 4 19.34 -8.75 -15.04
C TRP A 4 19.16 -7.33 -14.55
N LYS A 5 17.92 -6.84 -14.56
CA LYS A 5 17.57 -5.50 -14.09
C LYS A 5 18.05 -5.17 -12.68
N LEU A 6 18.20 -6.17 -11.80
CA LEU A 6 18.72 -5.95 -10.45
C LEU A 6 20.24 -5.82 -10.36
N ASN A 7 21.00 -6.02 -11.46
CA ASN A 7 22.46 -5.83 -11.47
C ASN A 7 22.82 -4.43 -10.97
N GLU A 8 22.09 -3.38 -11.36
CA GLU A 8 22.32 -2.01 -10.86
C GLU A 8 22.24 -1.93 -9.32
N ILE A 9 21.35 -2.69 -8.69
CA ILE A 9 21.19 -2.71 -7.22
C ILE A 9 22.24 -3.62 -6.57
N VAL A 10 22.56 -4.75 -7.19
CA VAL A 10 23.48 -5.76 -6.65
C VAL A 10 24.93 -5.30 -6.75
N ASP A 11 25.33 -4.80 -7.90
CA ASP A 11 26.71 -4.43 -8.18
C ASP A 11 27.08 -3.05 -7.61
N SER A 12 26.11 -2.16 -7.38
CA SER A 12 26.35 -0.87 -6.71
C SER A 12 26.48 -0.95 -5.19
N GLY A 13 26.33 -2.14 -4.61
CA GLY A 13 26.38 -2.36 -3.17
C GLY A 13 25.11 -1.93 -2.41
N VAL A 14 24.04 -1.51 -3.09
CA VAL A 14 22.76 -1.12 -2.47
C VAL A 14 21.94 -2.33 -2.00
N CYS A 15 22.14 -3.48 -2.64
CA CYS A 15 21.44 -4.73 -2.33
C CYS A 15 21.51 -5.08 -0.85
N ALA A 16 20.35 -5.28 -0.24
CA ALA A 16 20.24 -5.64 1.17
C ALA A 16 20.70 -7.07 1.50
N ARG A 17 21.02 -7.88 0.48
CA ARG A 17 21.38 -9.30 0.61
C ARG A 17 20.36 -10.09 1.43
N CYS A 18 19.08 -9.96 1.06
CA CYS A 18 17.94 -10.56 1.78
C CYS A 18 17.43 -11.88 1.18
N GLY A 19 17.78 -12.19 -0.08
CA GLY A 19 17.36 -13.42 -0.76
C GLY A 19 15.92 -13.43 -1.28
N THR A 20 15.07 -12.41 -1.07
CA THR A 20 13.68 -12.48 -1.56
C THR A 20 13.57 -12.69 -3.08
N CYS A 21 14.53 -12.19 -3.86
CA CYS A 21 14.57 -12.38 -5.31
C CYS A 21 14.81 -13.83 -5.75
N THR A 22 15.54 -14.63 -4.96
CA THR A 22 15.84 -16.04 -5.29
C THR A 22 14.64 -16.94 -5.04
N ILE A 23 13.87 -16.64 -3.98
CA ILE A 23 12.64 -17.34 -3.60
C ILE A 23 11.60 -17.34 -4.74
N VAL A 24 11.44 -16.21 -5.42
CA VAL A 24 10.35 -15.99 -6.38
C VAL A 24 10.69 -16.38 -7.83
N CYS A 25 11.89 -16.88 -8.10
CA CYS A 25 12.30 -17.23 -9.46
C CYS A 25 11.68 -18.56 -9.91
N PRO A 26 10.74 -18.60 -10.87
CA PRO A 26 10.08 -19.84 -11.26
C PRO A 26 11.02 -20.84 -11.97
N ASN A 27 12.13 -20.36 -12.53
CA ASN A 27 13.11 -21.19 -13.23
C ASN A 27 14.28 -21.63 -12.35
N GLY A 28 14.39 -21.15 -11.10
CA GLY A 28 15.51 -21.51 -10.21
C GLY A 28 16.89 -21.04 -10.68
N ILE A 29 16.95 -20.07 -11.59
CA ILE A 29 18.18 -19.56 -12.20
C ILE A 29 18.87 -18.45 -11.39
N LEU A 30 18.27 -18.03 -10.27
CA LEU A 30 18.84 -17.09 -9.32
C LEU A 30 19.36 -17.87 -8.11
N THR A 31 20.68 -17.92 -7.96
CA THR A 31 21.35 -18.51 -6.78
C THR A 31 21.77 -17.42 -5.81
N PHE A 32 22.08 -17.80 -4.58
CA PHE A 32 22.57 -16.89 -3.56
C PHE A 32 23.86 -17.44 -2.95
N ASP A 33 24.96 -16.73 -3.14
CA ASP A 33 26.23 -16.98 -2.46
C ASP A 33 26.84 -15.62 -2.12
N GLU A 34 26.72 -15.23 -0.84
CA GLU A 34 26.92 -13.87 -0.29
C GLU A 34 26.06 -12.76 -0.93
N ARG A 35 25.71 -12.88 -2.21
CA ARG A 35 24.86 -12.00 -3.00
C ARG A 35 24.08 -12.84 -4.04
N PRO A 36 22.93 -12.34 -4.52
CA PRO A 36 22.21 -13.04 -5.57
C PRO A 36 22.91 -12.93 -6.93
N LYS A 37 22.90 -14.01 -7.72
CA LYS A 37 23.51 -14.07 -9.06
C LYS A 37 22.66 -14.92 -10.01
N LEU A 38 22.60 -14.52 -11.28
CA LEU A 38 22.05 -15.37 -12.34
C LEU A 38 23.07 -16.43 -12.78
N ILE A 39 22.60 -17.67 -12.93
CA ILE A 39 23.37 -18.80 -13.49
C ILE A 39 22.93 -19.19 -14.90
N ASP A 40 21.83 -18.61 -15.40
CA ASP A 40 21.31 -18.83 -16.75
C ASP A 40 20.54 -17.57 -17.22
N GLU A 41 20.22 -17.50 -18.51
CA GLU A 41 19.52 -16.38 -19.13
C GLU A 41 18.06 -16.29 -18.65
N CYS A 42 17.67 -15.09 -18.23
CA CYS A 42 16.31 -14.81 -17.81
C CYS A 42 15.44 -14.50 -19.04
N LEU A 43 14.39 -15.30 -19.28
CA LEU A 43 13.44 -15.08 -20.38
C LEU A 43 12.74 -13.70 -20.35
N ARG A 44 12.78 -13.02 -19.20
CA ARG A 44 12.22 -11.67 -18.99
C ARG A 44 13.30 -10.62 -18.74
N LYS A 45 14.59 -10.93 -18.94
CA LYS A 45 15.71 -10.00 -18.74
C LYS A 45 15.70 -9.30 -17.36
N GLY A 46 15.23 -10.03 -16.33
CA GLY A 46 15.08 -9.49 -14.98
C GLY A 46 13.88 -8.57 -14.72
N HIS A 47 12.98 -8.36 -15.69
CA HIS A 47 11.73 -7.58 -15.50
C HIS A 47 10.64 -8.35 -14.76
N GLY A 48 11.05 -9.21 -13.83
CA GLY A 48 10.16 -10.15 -13.20
C GLY A 48 9.84 -9.90 -11.74
N MET A 49 9.23 -10.91 -11.12
CA MET A 49 8.84 -10.86 -9.70
C MET A 49 10.02 -10.49 -8.82
N CYS A 50 11.22 -10.99 -9.14
CA CYS A 50 12.45 -10.67 -8.42
C CYS A 50 12.71 -9.16 -8.29
N PHE A 51 12.42 -8.37 -9.33
CA PHE A 51 12.56 -6.92 -9.31
C PHE A 51 11.48 -6.27 -8.44
N GLU A 52 10.21 -6.66 -8.63
CA GLU A 52 9.08 -6.07 -7.92
C GLU A 52 9.13 -6.31 -6.41
N VAL A 53 9.55 -7.50 -5.97
CA VAL A 53 9.68 -7.85 -4.54
C VAL A 53 10.96 -7.32 -3.90
N CYS A 54 11.88 -6.74 -4.67
CA CYS A 54 13.12 -6.23 -4.10
C CYS A 54 12.84 -5.06 -3.15
N PRO A 55 13.34 -5.09 -1.90
CA PRO A 55 13.15 -3.99 -0.94
C PRO A 55 13.88 -2.70 -1.36
N ARG A 56 14.77 -2.79 -2.35
CA ARG A 56 15.52 -1.66 -2.92
C ARG A 56 14.92 -1.11 -4.21
N VAL A 57 13.73 -1.57 -4.60
CA VAL A 57 12.96 -1.00 -5.71
C VAL A 57 11.82 -0.15 -5.14
N SER A 58 11.60 1.04 -5.70
CA SER A 58 10.53 1.97 -5.28
C SER A 58 9.16 1.48 -5.74
N SER A 59 8.57 0.53 -5.00
CA SER A 59 7.23 0.00 -5.25
C SER A 59 6.49 -0.32 -3.95
N ALA A 60 5.15 -0.31 -4.04
CA ALA A 60 4.19 -0.93 -3.13
C ALA A 60 4.03 -0.37 -1.71
N LYS A 61 5.09 0.16 -1.07
CA LYS A 61 5.08 0.40 0.39
C LYS A 61 3.95 1.30 0.87
N TYR A 62 3.70 2.44 0.21
CA TYR A 62 2.55 3.30 0.51
C TYR A 62 1.20 2.57 0.46
N GLN A 63 0.97 1.78 -0.60
CA GLN A 63 -0.28 1.04 -0.80
C GLN A 63 -0.45 -0.08 0.22
N ILE A 64 0.65 -0.74 0.59
CA ILE A 64 0.67 -1.77 1.64
C ILE A 64 0.29 -1.11 2.98
N LYS A 65 0.89 0.04 3.32
CA LYS A 65 0.58 0.75 4.57
C LYS A 65 -0.90 1.12 4.68
N ILE A 66 -1.52 1.57 3.58
CA ILE A 66 -2.96 1.88 3.56
C ILE A 66 -3.83 0.63 3.72
N ARG A 67 -3.44 -0.50 3.13
CA ARG A 67 -4.21 -1.76 3.17
C ARG A 67 -4.14 -2.43 4.54
N GLU A 68 -2.95 -2.50 5.11
CA GLU A 68 -2.70 -3.12 6.41
C GLU A 68 -3.10 -2.22 7.58
N LYS A 69 -3.18 -0.89 7.38
CA LYS A 69 -3.48 0.08 8.43
C LYS A 69 -2.61 -0.10 9.67
N PHE A 70 -1.29 -0.18 9.47
CA PHE A 70 -0.33 -0.44 10.54
C PHE A 70 -0.49 0.53 11.72
N TYR A 71 -0.34 0.00 12.92
CA TYR A 71 -0.26 0.75 14.17
C TYR A 71 0.98 0.34 14.98
N GLU A 72 1.17 0.91 16.17
CA GLU A 72 2.26 0.54 17.08
C GLU A 72 1.70 0.40 18.49
N LYS A 73 1.70 -0.82 19.02
CA LYS A 73 1.50 -1.09 20.45
C LYS A 73 2.75 -1.75 21.01
N TYR A 74 3.24 -1.23 22.12
CA TYR A 74 4.54 -1.60 22.69
C TYR A 74 4.36 -2.39 23.98
N TYR A 75 4.98 -3.55 24.02
CA TYR A 75 5.02 -4.42 25.18
C TYR A 75 6.41 -4.99 25.34
N TYR A 76 6.70 -5.54 26.51
CA TYR A 76 7.81 -6.46 26.68
C TYR A 76 7.31 -7.75 27.32
N ALA A 77 7.96 -8.87 27.01
CA ALA A 77 7.64 -10.16 27.57
C ALA A 77 8.89 -10.99 27.77
N LYS A 78 8.75 -12.00 28.63
CA LYS A 78 9.73 -13.07 28.79
C LYS A 78 9.01 -14.37 28.52
N SER A 79 9.68 -15.28 27.81
CA SER A 79 9.20 -16.64 27.63
C SER A 79 9.86 -17.56 28.65
N ASP A 80 9.13 -18.59 29.08
CA ASP A 80 9.68 -19.69 29.89
C ASP A 80 10.70 -20.54 29.10
N ILE A 81 10.80 -20.32 27.79
CA ILE A 81 11.74 -20.98 26.90
C ILE A 81 13.11 -20.29 27.01
N GLU A 82 14.13 -21.04 27.42
CA GLU A 82 15.52 -20.56 27.45
C GLU A 82 16.01 -20.17 26.04
N GLY A 83 16.26 -18.88 25.83
CA GLY A 83 16.84 -18.34 24.59
C GLY A 83 16.74 -16.81 24.54
N GLN A 84 17.86 -16.12 24.34
CA GLN A 84 17.90 -14.66 24.21
C GLN A 84 17.17 -14.21 22.95
N ASP A 85 16.18 -13.32 23.08
CA ASP A 85 15.31 -12.77 22.01
C ASP A 85 14.45 -13.80 21.24
N GLY A 86 14.95 -15.03 21.05
CA GLY A 86 14.27 -16.12 20.40
C GLY A 86 13.19 -16.79 21.25
N GLY A 87 13.22 -16.66 22.58
CA GLY A 87 12.20 -17.28 23.45
C GLY A 87 10.78 -16.81 23.13
N VAL A 88 10.59 -15.49 22.99
CA VAL A 88 9.29 -14.89 22.63
C VAL A 88 8.87 -15.27 21.21
N VAL A 89 9.79 -15.22 20.24
CA VAL A 89 9.50 -15.63 18.85
C VAL A 89 9.11 -17.11 18.79
N THR A 90 9.80 -17.95 19.54
CA THR A 90 9.53 -19.38 19.65
C THR A 90 8.16 -19.63 20.27
N ALA A 91 7.79 -18.88 21.32
CA ALA A 91 6.47 -18.95 21.92
C ALA A 91 5.36 -18.58 20.93
N PHE A 92 5.53 -17.51 20.14
CA PHE A 92 4.59 -17.15 19.07
C PHE A 92 4.45 -18.25 18.01
N LEU A 93 5.57 -18.77 17.51
CA LEU A 93 5.56 -19.83 16.50
C LEU A 93 4.96 -21.13 17.03
N LYS A 94 5.30 -21.51 18.26
CA LYS A 94 4.73 -22.67 18.96
C LYS A 94 3.21 -22.53 19.09
N TYR A 95 2.74 -21.38 19.57
CA TYR A 95 1.31 -21.08 19.66
C TYR A 95 0.61 -21.23 18.30
N LEU A 96 1.22 -20.68 17.23
CA LEU A 96 0.66 -20.75 15.88
C LEU A 96 0.59 -22.19 15.34
N LEU A 97 1.63 -23.02 15.58
CA LEU A 97 1.65 -24.43 15.17
C LEU A 97 0.63 -25.26 15.97
N GLU A 98 0.62 -25.14 17.29
CA GLU A 98 -0.26 -25.91 18.18
C GLU A 98 -1.74 -25.59 17.98
N ASN A 99 -2.07 -24.37 17.57
CA ASN A 99 -3.44 -23.95 17.24
C ASN A 99 -3.80 -24.15 15.76
N GLY A 100 -2.95 -24.81 14.97
CA GLY A 100 -3.22 -25.11 13.55
C GLY A 100 -3.40 -23.85 12.68
N LYS A 101 -2.81 -22.72 13.08
CA LYS A 101 -2.87 -21.45 12.32
C LYS A 101 -1.89 -21.44 11.15
N ILE A 102 -0.82 -22.24 11.25
CA ILE A 102 0.21 -22.44 10.23
C ILE A 102 0.59 -23.92 10.18
N ASP A 103 1.05 -24.37 9.00
CA ASP A 103 1.57 -25.74 8.80
C ASP A 103 3.07 -25.83 9.08
N GLY A 104 3.76 -24.68 9.09
CA GLY A 104 5.19 -24.59 9.32
C GLY A 104 5.67 -23.16 9.53
N ALA A 105 6.86 -23.04 10.09
CA ALA A 105 7.57 -21.79 10.30
C ALA A 105 8.84 -21.76 9.46
N ILE A 106 9.10 -20.63 8.81
CA ILE A 106 10.36 -20.35 8.13
C ILE A 106 11.23 -19.52 9.06
N VAL A 107 12.33 -20.11 9.51
CA VAL A 107 13.25 -19.53 10.50
C VAL A 107 14.70 -19.62 10.02
N VAL A 108 15.60 -18.94 10.73
CA VAL A 108 17.05 -19.00 10.47
C VAL A 108 17.73 -19.77 11.60
N GLY A 109 18.14 -20.99 11.29
CA GLY A 109 19.08 -21.76 12.09
C GLY A 109 20.52 -21.45 11.68
N ASP A 110 21.43 -22.38 11.98
CA ASP A 110 22.82 -22.27 11.57
C ASP A 110 23.48 -23.64 11.36
N GLU A 111 24.51 -23.65 10.53
CA GLU A 111 25.51 -24.71 10.44
C GLU A 111 26.84 -24.09 10.86
N CYS A 112 27.28 -24.35 12.10
CA CYS A 112 28.47 -23.72 12.69
C CYS A 112 28.41 -22.18 12.63
N TRP A 113 27.31 -21.58 13.10
CA TRP A 113 27.04 -20.14 13.04
C TRP A 113 26.85 -19.53 11.64
N LYS A 114 27.09 -20.29 10.55
CA LYS A 114 26.69 -19.85 9.21
C LYS A 114 25.17 -19.92 9.11
N PRO A 115 24.45 -18.80 8.87
CA PRO A 115 23.00 -18.81 8.88
C PRO A 115 22.43 -19.69 7.78
N VAL A 116 21.48 -20.56 8.13
CA VAL A 116 20.76 -21.43 7.18
C VAL A 116 19.26 -21.30 7.41
N SER A 117 18.51 -21.08 6.33
CA SER A 117 17.05 -21.03 6.40
C SER A 117 16.48 -22.44 6.55
N LEU A 118 15.56 -22.63 7.50
CA LEU A 118 14.95 -23.92 7.82
C LEU A 118 13.42 -23.83 7.73
N VAL A 119 12.80 -24.97 7.38
CA VAL A 119 11.35 -25.18 7.55
C VAL A 119 11.18 -25.98 8.84
N VAL A 120 10.42 -25.45 9.78
CA VAL A 120 10.13 -26.11 11.06
C VAL A 120 8.63 -26.38 11.15
N GLN A 121 8.24 -27.63 11.36
CA GLN A 121 6.83 -28.04 11.43
C GLN A 121 6.41 -28.52 12.83
N ASN A 122 7.35 -28.62 13.78
CA ASN A 122 7.07 -29.01 15.16
C ASN A 122 7.69 -28.00 16.14
N ALA A 123 7.11 -27.91 17.33
CA ALA A 123 7.53 -26.92 18.32
C ALA A 123 8.91 -27.22 18.93
N GLU A 124 9.30 -28.49 19.04
CA GLU A 124 10.56 -28.90 19.66
C GLU A 124 11.78 -28.49 18.83
N ASP A 125 11.68 -28.56 17.50
CA ASP A 125 12.76 -28.17 16.61
C ASP A 125 12.98 -26.65 16.57
N LEU A 126 12.01 -25.85 17.00
CA LEU A 126 12.19 -24.40 17.12
C LEU A 126 13.29 -24.03 18.12
N LEU A 127 13.42 -24.78 19.22
CA LEU A 127 14.40 -24.54 20.28
C LEU A 127 15.84 -24.58 19.75
N LYS A 128 16.10 -25.44 18.76
CA LYS A 128 17.41 -25.57 18.12
C LYS A 128 17.80 -24.32 17.31
N THR A 129 16.83 -23.45 17.02
CA THR A 129 17.03 -22.25 16.18
C THR A 129 17.11 -20.94 16.98
N ALA A 130 16.88 -20.98 18.30
CA ALA A 130 16.63 -19.79 19.12
C ALA A 130 17.84 -18.82 19.28
N LYS A 131 19.08 -19.27 19.05
CA LYS A 131 20.27 -18.41 19.18
C LYS A 131 20.28 -17.28 18.14
N SER A 132 20.80 -16.09 18.51
CA SER A 132 20.94 -14.94 17.61
C SER A 132 22.05 -15.14 16.58
N LYS A 133 21.73 -14.94 15.29
CA LYS A 133 22.69 -15.00 14.18
C LYS A 133 22.85 -13.61 13.57
N TYR A 134 24.09 -13.13 13.47
CA TYR A 134 24.38 -11.78 12.99
C TYR A 134 24.94 -11.73 11.55
N ALA A 135 25.25 -12.88 10.95
CA ALA A 135 25.70 -12.96 9.57
C ALA A 135 24.56 -12.79 8.56
N ILE A 136 24.91 -12.54 7.29
CA ILE A 136 23.95 -12.49 6.18
C ILE A 136 23.15 -13.79 6.11
N SER A 137 21.83 -13.66 6.06
CA SER A 137 20.89 -14.78 5.94
C SER A 137 19.87 -14.55 4.83
N THR A 138 19.36 -15.65 4.29
CA THR A 138 18.25 -15.71 3.34
C THR A 138 17.11 -16.53 3.91
N LEU A 139 15.99 -16.63 3.18
CA LEU A 139 14.80 -17.39 3.57
C LEU A 139 14.38 -18.34 2.44
N ASP A 140 15.35 -18.96 1.77
CA ASP A 140 15.11 -19.89 0.65
C ASP A 140 14.26 -21.10 1.05
N ALA A 141 14.24 -21.45 2.35
CA ALA A 141 13.32 -22.43 2.93
C ALA A 141 11.84 -22.14 2.64
N LEU A 142 11.44 -20.88 2.40
CA LEU A 142 10.06 -20.56 1.99
C LEU A 142 9.69 -21.23 0.66
N ARG A 143 10.64 -21.32 -0.28
CA ARG A 143 10.44 -22.04 -1.55
C ARG A 143 10.33 -23.53 -1.30
N LYS A 144 11.23 -24.09 -0.50
CA LYS A 144 11.22 -25.51 -0.11
C LYS A 144 9.88 -25.88 0.54
N ALA A 145 9.33 -25.02 1.41
CA ALA A 145 8.04 -25.25 2.05
C ALA A 145 6.89 -25.38 1.02
N GLY A 146 6.90 -24.55 -0.03
CA GLY A 146 5.93 -24.66 -1.12
C GLY A 146 6.09 -25.96 -1.91
N GLU A 147 7.33 -26.36 -2.18
CA GLU A 147 7.68 -27.62 -2.84
C GLU A 147 7.25 -28.83 -2.00
N MET A 148 7.41 -28.77 -0.68
CA MET A 148 6.91 -29.75 0.30
C MET A 148 5.39 -29.79 0.42
N GLY A 149 4.69 -28.76 -0.08
CA GLY A 149 3.23 -28.72 -0.10
C GLY A 149 2.58 -28.09 1.13
N LEU A 150 3.32 -27.34 1.95
CA LEU A 150 2.70 -26.53 3.00
C LEU A 150 1.79 -25.47 2.38
N GLU A 151 0.67 -25.16 3.03
CA GLU A 151 -0.30 -24.18 2.56
C GLU A 151 -0.12 -22.82 3.24
N LYS A 152 0.10 -22.80 4.56
CA LYS A 152 0.24 -21.59 5.38
C LYS A 152 1.50 -21.65 6.23
N VAL A 153 2.28 -20.57 6.22
CA VAL A 153 3.49 -20.47 7.03
C VAL A 153 3.58 -19.17 7.80
N ALA A 154 4.24 -19.21 8.96
CA ALA A 154 4.80 -18.01 9.58
C ALA A 154 6.25 -17.83 9.12
N VAL A 155 6.70 -16.59 8.96
CA VAL A 155 8.08 -16.31 8.56
C VAL A 155 8.71 -15.34 9.57
N VAL A 156 9.84 -15.73 10.13
CA VAL A 156 10.68 -14.87 10.95
C VAL A 156 11.75 -14.25 10.06
N GLY A 157 11.87 -12.92 10.08
CA GLY A 157 12.79 -12.24 9.18
C GLY A 157 13.31 -10.92 9.71
N LEU A 158 14.45 -10.51 9.15
CA LEU A 158 15.04 -9.19 9.36
C LEU A 158 14.27 -8.14 8.55
N PRO A 159 14.38 -6.84 8.86
CA PRO A 159 13.58 -5.78 8.22
C PRO A 159 13.64 -5.80 6.69
N CYS A 160 14.81 -6.05 6.10
CA CYS A 160 14.94 -6.15 4.64
C CYS A 160 14.23 -7.37 4.03
N GLN A 161 14.16 -8.49 4.75
CA GLN A 161 13.44 -9.70 4.32
C GLN A 161 11.94 -9.49 4.48
N ILE A 162 11.49 -9.00 5.64
CA ILE A 162 10.09 -8.62 5.89
C ILE A 162 9.59 -7.68 4.81
N ASN A 163 10.40 -6.70 4.41
CA ASN A 163 10.02 -5.77 3.36
C ASN A 163 9.73 -6.47 2.02
N GLY A 164 10.63 -7.34 1.57
CA GLY A 164 10.42 -8.11 0.35
C GLY A 164 9.25 -9.11 0.44
N LEU A 165 9.06 -9.74 1.60
CA LEU A 165 7.98 -10.71 1.82
C LEU A 165 6.60 -10.05 1.88
N ARG A 166 6.48 -8.88 2.52
CA ARG A 166 5.23 -8.12 2.50
C ARG A 166 4.90 -7.64 1.08
N LYS A 167 5.91 -7.23 0.29
CA LYS A 167 5.69 -6.98 -1.15
C LYS A 167 5.17 -8.22 -1.86
N LEU A 168 5.74 -9.39 -1.61
CA LEU A 168 5.28 -10.66 -2.17
C LEU A 168 3.81 -10.96 -1.81
N GLN A 169 3.40 -10.80 -0.54
CA GLN A 169 1.99 -10.95 -0.12
C GLN A 169 1.04 -10.03 -0.89
N TYR A 170 1.49 -8.81 -1.19
CA TYR A 170 0.73 -7.79 -1.93
C TYR A 170 1.08 -7.74 -3.42
N PHE A 171 1.72 -8.77 -3.98
CA PHE A 171 2.12 -8.80 -5.39
C PHE A 171 0.98 -8.47 -6.35
N PRO A 172 -0.23 -9.07 -6.22
CA PRO A 172 -1.35 -8.75 -7.10
C PRO A 172 -1.75 -7.26 -7.09
N TYR A 173 -1.50 -6.56 -5.98
CA TYR A 173 -1.91 -5.17 -5.80
C TYR A 173 -0.84 -4.15 -6.16
N HIS A 174 0.43 -4.52 -6.34
CA HIS A 174 1.46 -3.55 -6.73
C HIS A 174 2.07 -3.83 -8.10
N ALA A 175 2.14 -5.09 -8.52
CA ALA A 175 2.65 -5.46 -9.83
C ALA A 175 1.62 -5.19 -10.93
N LYS A 176 2.10 -4.76 -12.10
CA LYS A 176 1.25 -4.53 -13.29
C LYS A 176 1.08 -5.80 -14.14
N HIS A 177 1.76 -6.89 -13.78
CA HIS A 177 1.82 -8.14 -14.53
C HIS A 177 1.41 -9.33 -13.65
N ASP A 178 0.99 -10.43 -14.29
CA ASP A 178 0.74 -11.71 -13.63
C ASP A 178 2.03 -12.32 -13.07
N LEU A 179 1.84 -13.29 -12.17
CA LEU A 179 2.89 -14.22 -11.75
C LEU A 179 3.58 -14.80 -12.99
N GLU A 180 4.90 -14.91 -12.90
CA GLU A 180 5.70 -15.39 -14.00
C GLU A 180 5.58 -16.91 -14.11
N LEU A 181 5.36 -17.40 -15.33
CA LEU A 181 5.40 -18.82 -15.60
C LEU A 181 6.84 -19.23 -15.87
N GLY A 182 7.27 -20.34 -15.25
CA GLY A 182 8.53 -20.99 -15.56
C GLY A 182 8.50 -21.67 -16.92
N ARG A 183 9.65 -22.25 -17.32
CA ARG A 183 9.79 -23.07 -18.54
C ARG A 183 8.83 -24.27 -18.57
N ASN A 184 8.34 -24.70 -17.40
CA ASN A 184 7.33 -25.75 -17.25
C ASN A 184 5.87 -25.26 -17.37
N GLY A 185 5.65 -23.97 -17.70
CA GLY A 185 4.32 -23.37 -17.83
C GLY A 185 3.61 -23.11 -16.49
N LYS A 186 4.28 -23.26 -15.35
CA LYS A 186 3.70 -23.07 -14.01
C LYS A 186 4.40 -21.94 -13.26
N PRO A 187 3.70 -21.19 -12.39
CA PRO A 187 4.35 -20.24 -11.50
C PRO A 187 5.17 -20.97 -10.43
N VAL A 188 6.04 -20.21 -9.75
CA VAL A 188 6.69 -20.72 -8.53
C VAL A 188 5.63 -21.08 -7.49
N LYS A 189 5.76 -22.26 -6.88
CA LYS A 189 4.86 -22.72 -5.81
C LYS A 189 5.40 -22.20 -4.48
N LEU A 190 4.63 -21.33 -3.83
CA LEU A 190 4.96 -20.77 -2.52
C LEU A 190 3.76 -20.94 -1.59
N PRO A 191 3.96 -21.23 -0.29
CA PRO A 191 2.87 -21.22 0.67
C PRO A 191 2.38 -19.79 0.89
N LYS A 192 1.14 -19.66 1.38
CA LYS A 192 0.63 -18.38 1.88
C LYS A 192 1.45 -18.00 3.12
N ILE A 193 2.12 -16.84 3.04
CA ILE A 193 2.71 -16.21 4.22
C ILE A 193 1.55 -15.71 5.07
N GLU A 194 1.24 -16.43 6.15
CA GLU A 194 0.13 -16.09 7.04
C GLU A 194 0.56 -15.07 8.08
N TYR A 195 1.75 -15.22 8.67
CA TYR A 195 2.29 -14.31 9.68
C TYR A 195 3.73 -13.89 9.34
N LEU A 196 4.03 -12.61 9.55
CA LEU A 196 5.38 -12.05 9.49
C LEU A 196 5.82 -11.60 10.87
N ILE A 197 6.82 -12.27 11.44
CA ILE A 197 7.48 -11.87 12.68
C ILE A 197 8.81 -11.20 12.33
N GLY A 198 8.89 -9.90 12.56
CA GLY A 198 10.08 -9.09 12.31
C GLY A 198 11.04 -9.14 13.49
N LEU A 199 12.34 -9.17 13.22
CA LEU A 199 13.37 -9.00 14.24
C LEU A 199 13.98 -7.60 14.17
N PHE A 200 14.37 -7.06 15.33
CA PHE A 200 15.17 -5.83 15.37
C PHE A 200 16.54 -6.08 14.75
N CYS A 201 17.02 -5.14 13.94
CA CYS A 201 18.27 -5.29 13.21
C CYS A 201 18.93 -3.95 12.92
N THR A 202 20.14 -3.76 13.44
CA THR A 202 21.02 -2.66 13.07
C THR A 202 21.78 -2.97 11.79
N GLU A 203 22.42 -4.14 11.70
CA GLU A 203 23.21 -4.58 10.56
C GLU A 203 23.41 -6.11 10.51
N LYS A 204 24.00 -6.57 9.41
CA LYS A 204 24.41 -7.97 9.19
C LYS A 204 25.88 -7.98 8.80
N PHE A 205 26.63 -8.98 9.22
CA PHE A 205 28.05 -9.12 8.91
C PHE A 205 28.29 -10.19 7.84
N ARG A 206 29.45 -10.12 7.17
CA ARG A 206 29.89 -11.21 6.30
C ARG A 206 30.44 -12.35 7.15
N TYR A 207 29.95 -13.57 6.91
CA TYR A 207 30.33 -14.74 7.70
C TYR A 207 31.84 -15.01 7.62
N ASP A 208 32.41 -14.98 6.42
CA ASP A 208 33.84 -15.23 6.23
C ASP A 208 34.72 -14.19 6.95
N ASN A 209 34.31 -12.92 6.92
CA ASN A 209 35.02 -11.87 7.65
C ASN A 209 34.89 -12.04 9.17
N MET A 210 33.70 -12.40 9.68
CA MET A 210 33.56 -12.76 11.11
C MET A 210 34.50 -13.90 11.48
N LYS A 211 34.53 -14.98 10.69
CA LYS A 211 35.42 -16.12 10.94
C LYS A 211 36.88 -15.71 10.91
N GLU A 212 37.28 -14.86 9.97
CA GLU A 212 38.64 -14.32 9.86
C GLU A 212 39.04 -13.48 11.09
N VAL A 213 38.19 -12.53 11.49
CA VAL A 213 38.45 -11.64 12.64
C VAL A 213 38.55 -12.44 13.94
N LEU A 214 37.68 -13.43 14.14
CA LEU A 214 37.75 -14.31 15.32
C LEU A 214 39.00 -15.19 15.31
N SER A 215 39.35 -15.76 14.15
CA SER A 215 40.54 -16.61 14.00
C SER A 215 41.83 -15.82 14.29
N LYS A 216 41.91 -14.55 13.88
CA LYS A 216 43.03 -13.64 14.22
C LYS A 216 43.21 -13.45 15.73
N HIS A 217 42.16 -13.65 16.52
CA HIS A 217 42.17 -13.60 17.98
C HIS A 217 42.23 -14.99 18.64
N GLY A 218 42.56 -16.03 17.87
CA GLY A 218 42.67 -17.41 18.34
C GLY A 218 41.33 -18.04 18.72
N ILE A 219 40.21 -17.49 18.23
CA ILE A 219 38.86 -18.04 18.47
C ILE A 219 38.43 -18.80 17.24
N ASP A 220 38.22 -20.11 17.40
CA ASP A 220 37.51 -20.91 16.42
C ASP A 220 36.00 -20.66 16.56
N ILE A 221 35.37 -20.18 15.48
CA ILE A 221 33.95 -19.86 15.46
C ILE A 221 33.08 -21.08 15.80
N GLU A 222 33.53 -22.29 15.47
CA GLU A 222 32.82 -23.54 15.73
C GLU A 222 32.72 -23.86 17.22
N LYS A 223 33.62 -23.31 18.04
CA LYS A 223 33.63 -23.45 19.50
C LYS A 223 32.87 -22.35 20.22
N VAL A 224 32.37 -21.34 19.51
CA VAL A 224 31.60 -20.26 20.11
C VAL A 224 30.25 -20.80 20.59
N GLU A 225 29.94 -20.54 21.85
CA GLU A 225 28.70 -20.99 22.49
C GLU A 225 27.55 -20.03 22.21
N LYS A 226 27.86 -18.73 22.17
CA LYS A 226 26.91 -17.64 22.00
C LYS A 226 27.56 -16.38 21.43
N PHE A 227 26.84 -15.69 20.55
CA PHE A 227 27.09 -14.29 20.18
C PHE A 227 26.02 -13.38 20.78
N ASP A 228 26.41 -12.16 21.15
CA ASP A 228 25.50 -11.10 21.58
C ASP A 228 25.99 -9.73 21.11
N ILE A 229 25.10 -8.75 20.96
CA ILE A 229 25.49 -7.36 20.65
C ILE A 229 24.92 -6.43 21.71
N LYS A 230 25.80 -5.79 22.47
CA LYS A 230 25.42 -4.81 23.49
C LYS A 230 26.30 -3.57 23.37
N LYS A 231 25.67 -2.39 23.34
CA LYS A 231 26.34 -1.07 23.34
C LYS A 231 27.46 -0.92 22.30
N GLY A 232 27.25 -1.44 21.08
CA GLY A 232 28.22 -1.30 19.98
C GLY A 232 29.42 -2.25 20.06
N LYS A 233 29.33 -3.30 20.88
CA LYS A 233 30.31 -4.38 20.95
C LYS A 233 29.67 -5.71 20.56
N LEU A 234 30.41 -6.56 19.85
CA LEU A 234 30.08 -7.97 19.70
C LEU A 234 30.67 -8.72 20.90
N LEU A 235 29.82 -9.36 21.68
CA LEU A 235 30.20 -10.22 22.79
C LEU A 235 30.24 -11.66 22.28
N VAL A 236 31.37 -12.33 22.49
CA VAL A 236 31.63 -13.70 22.04
C VAL A 236 31.87 -14.55 23.28
N TYR A 237 31.00 -15.52 23.51
CA TYR A 237 31.11 -16.45 24.61
C TYR A 237 31.73 -17.75 24.09
N VAL A 238 32.92 -18.09 24.57
CA VAL A 238 33.69 -19.25 24.11
C VAL A 238 34.47 -19.84 25.27
N ASN A 239 34.36 -21.16 25.47
CA ASN A 239 35.00 -21.89 26.57
C ASN A 239 34.67 -21.29 27.96
N GLY A 240 33.42 -20.85 28.17
CA GLY A 240 33.00 -20.17 29.40
C GLY A 240 33.53 -18.74 29.61
N GLU A 241 34.37 -18.21 28.71
CA GLU A 241 34.86 -16.83 28.77
C GLU A 241 34.04 -15.90 27.87
N LYS A 242 33.87 -14.64 28.29
CA LYS A 242 33.30 -13.57 27.46
C LYS A 242 34.42 -12.70 26.89
N LYS A 243 34.51 -12.65 25.57
CA LYS A 243 35.39 -11.72 24.83
C LYS A 243 34.58 -10.64 24.14
N GLU A 244 35.10 -9.41 24.10
CA GLU A 244 34.41 -8.26 23.53
C GLU A 244 35.19 -7.69 22.35
N PHE A 245 34.50 -7.44 21.24
CA PHE A 245 35.07 -6.89 20.01
C PHE A 245 34.32 -5.63 19.60
N ASP A 246 35.02 -4.65 19.02
CA ASP A 246 34.35 -3.50 18.45
C ASP A 246 33.62 -3.90 17.17
N LEU A 247 32.36 -3.46 16.99
CA LEU A 247 31.62 -3.77 15.76
C LEU A 247 32.33 -3.25 14.50
N LYS A 248 33.17 -2.21 14.62
CA LYS A 248 33.96 -1.68 13.50
C LYS A 248 35.01 -2.64 12.96
N GLU A 249 35.40 -3.66 13.73
CA GLU A 249 36.34 -4.70 13.28
C GLU A 249 35.70 -5.64 12.25
N PHE A 250 34.37 -5.71 12.23
CA PHE A 250 33.62 -6.61 11.34
C PHE A 250 33.08 -5.87 10.12
N GLU A 251 33.22 -6.49 8.96
CA GLU A 251 32.69 -6.01 7.71
C GLU A 251 31.17 -6.21 7.64
N ILE A 252 30.43 -5.10 7.65
CA ILE A 252 28.98 -5.12 7.47
C ILE A 252 28.59 -5.34 6.01
N CYS A 253 27.43 -5.96 5.79
CA CYS A 253 26.78 -6.00 4.48
C CYS A 253 26.59 -4.56 3.97
N SER A 254 27.16 -4.27 2.80
CA SER A 254 27.17 -2.92 2.19
C SER A 254 25.78 -2.28 2.13
N GLY A 255 24.76 -3.07 1.77
CA GLY A 255 23.38 -2.61 1.67
C GLY A 255 22.75 -2.22 3.01
N CYS A 256 23.35 -2.56 4.15
CA CYS A 256 22.87 -2.12 5.48
C CYS A 256 23.07 -0.62 5.71
N LYS A 257 24.04 0.01 5.01
CA LYS A 257 24.21 1.48 5.00
C LYS A 257 23.02 2.18 4.34
N MET A 258 22.41 1.52 3.34
CA MET A 258 21.21 1.99 2.66
C MET A 258 19.90 1.58 3.36
N CYS A 259 19.93 1.05 4.59
CA CYS A 259 18.74 0.58 5.29
C CYS A 259 18.23 1.61 6.30
N ARG A 260 16.95 2.01 6.16
CA ARG A 260 16.24 2.91 7.09
C ARG A 260 15.55 2.20 8.25
N ASP A 261 15.22 0.92 8.07
CA ASP A 261 14.28 0.18 8.92
C ASP A 261 15.03 -0.63 9.99
N PHE A 262 14.81 -0.30 11.27
CA PHE A 262 15.45 -0.95 12.42
C PHE A 262 14.62 -2.11 12.93
N ASP A 263 13.33 -1.90 13.09
CA ASP A 263 12.41 -2.74 13.86
C ASP A 263 11.35 -3.39 12.99
N ALA A 264 11.63 -3.55 11.68
CA ALA A 264 10.80 -4.29 10.74
C ALA A 264 9.35 -3.76 10.66
N GLU A 265 9.21 -2.48 10.30
CA GLU A 265 7.94 -1.74 10.33
C GLU A 265 6.77 -2.37 9.52
N MET A 266 7.05 -3.33 8.64
CA MET A 266 6.04 -4.04 7.83
C MET A 266 5.75 -5.47 8.31
N ALA A 267 6.26 -5.87 9.47
CA ALA A 267 5.90 -7.11 10.14
C ALA A 267 4.52 -7.00 10.81
N ASP A 268 3.90 -8.14 11.14
CA ASP A 268 2.70 -8.17 11.98
C ASP A 268 3.04 -7.93 13.46
N VAL A 269 4.17 -8.52 13.89
CA VAL A 269 4.80 -8.30 15.20
C VAL A 269 6.30 -8.14 15.00
N SER A 270 6.92 -7.22 15.73
CA SER A 270 8.37 -7.03 15.72
C SER A 270 8.95 -7.35 17.09
N VAL A 271 10.07 -8.06 17.16
CA VAL A 271 10.68 -8.54 18.42
C VAL A 271 12.16 -8.18 18.49
N GLY A 272 12.63 -7.74 19.65
CA GLY A 272 14.06 -7.56 19.95
C GLY A 272 14.29 -7.13 21.40
N CYS A 273 15.54 -7.02 21.85
CA CYS A 273 15.88 -6.73 23.25
C CYS A 273 15.87 -5.24 23.64
N VAL A 274 15.81 -4.32 22.68
CA VAL A 274 16.01 -2.89 22.93
C VAL A 274 14.74 -2.26 23.49
N GLY A 275 14.86 -1.51 24.60
CA GLY A 275 13.73 -0.88 25.27
C GLY A 275 13.08 -1.76 26.36
N SER A 276 13.54 -2.99 26.55
CA SER A 276 13.07 -3.90 27.59
C SER A 276 14.13 -4.17 28.66
N PRO A 277 13.75 -4.57 29.88
CA PRO A 277 14.70 -5.01 30.91
C PRO A 277 15.54 -6.21 30.46
N ASP A 278 16.72 -6.40 31.07
CA ASP A 278 17.58 -7.55 30.77
C ASP A 278 16.82 -8.87 30.98
N GLY A 279 16.91 -9.77 30.00
CA GLY A 279 16.20 -11.06 29.98
C GLY A 279 14.76 -11.00 29.47
N TYR A 280 14.26 -9.82 29.09
CA TYR A 280 12.99 -9.64 28.40
C TYR A 280 13.25 -9.22 26.95
N SER A 281 12.25 -9.44 26.10
CA SER A 281 12.21 -8.93 24.74
C SER A 281 11.07 -7.94 24.58
N THR A 282 11.37 -6.83 23.94
CA THR A 282 10.42 -5.86 23.42
C THR A 282 9.65 -6.44 22.24
N ILE A 283 8.36 -6.15 22.21
CA ILE A 283 7.37 -6.60 21.24
C ILE A 283 6.62 -5.36 20.74
N ILE A 284 6.59 -5.18 19.42
CA ILE A 284 5.80 -4.14 18.76
C ILE A 284 4.73 -4.82 17.91
N ILE A 285 3.46 -4.73 18.33
CA ILE A 285 2.33 -5.23 17.55
C ILE A 285 1.93 -4.17 16.52
N ARG A 286 1.76 -4.59 15.26
CA ARG A 286 1.55 -3.68 14.13
C ARG A 286 0.29 -3.92 13.30
N THR A 287 -0.28 -5.11 13.36
CA THR A 287 -1.48 -5.49 12.58
C THR A 287 -2.45 -6.28 13.43
N GLU A 288 -3.69 -6.44 12.95
CA GLU A 288 -4.70 -7.31 13.57
C GLU A 288 -4.17 -8.73 13.78
N LYS A 289 -3.40 -9.26 12.82
CA LYS A 289 -2.74 -10.57 12.94
C LYS A 289 -1.73 -10.63 14.08
N GLY A 290 -1.01 -9.54 14.33
CA GLY A 290 -0.12 -9.46 15.47
C GLY A 290 -0.88 -9.45 16.81
N GLU A 291 -2.07 -8.85 16.83
CA GLU A 291 -2.97 -8.88 17.99
C GLU A 291 -3.50 -10.30 18.26
N GLU A 292 -3.76 -11.10 17.23
CA GLU A 292 -4.25 -12.49 17.37
C GLU A 292 -3.29 -13.39 18.16
N ILE A 293 -1.98 -13.16 18.06
CA ILE A 293 -0.96 -14.00 18.71
C ILE A 293 -0.45 -13.43 20.04
N LYS A 294 -0.95 -12.28 20.47
CA LYS A 294 -0.44 -11.56 21.64
C LYS A 294 -0.51 -12.38 22.93
N ASN A 295 -1.48 -13.28 23.04
CA ASN A 295 -1.72 -14.12 24.23
C ASN A 295 -0.78 -15.33 24.33
N ALA A 296 0.11 -15.54 23.35
CA ALA A 296 1.12 -16.59 23.41
C ALA A 296 2.17 -16.35 24.50
N VAL A 297 2.28 -15.11 25.00
CA VAL A 297 3.19 -14.70 26.07
C VAL A 297 2.50 -13.70 27.00
N GLU A 298 2.96 -13.61 28.24
CA GLU A 298 2.48 -12.59 29.17
C GLU A 298 3.11 -11.23 28.83
N LEU A 299 2.30 -10.32 28.30
CA LEU A 299 2.73 -8.97 27.90
C LEU A 299 2.73 -8.00 29.08
N LYS A 300 3.77 -7.17 29.15
CA LYS A 300 3.93 -6.10 30.13
C LYS A 300 4.14 -4.76 29.44
N GLU A 301 3.62 -3.69 30.02
CA GLU A 301 3.80 -2.32 29.55
C GLU A 301 5.02 -1.66 30.21
N GLY A 302 5.51 -0.56 29.65
CA GLY A 302 6.67 0.18 30.17
C GLY A 302 7.95 0.03 29.34
N VAL A 303 7.82 -0.29 28.06
CA VAL A 303 8.93 -0.28 27.10
C VAL A 303 9.55 1.12 27.04
N ASN A 304 10.88 1.20 27.13
CA ASN A 304 11.62 2.45 26.95
C ASN A 304 11.67 2.81 25.45
N LEU A 305 10.73 3.66 25.04
CA LEU A 305 10.61 4.13 23.65
C LEU A 305 11.79 4.99 23.20
N GLU A 306 12.47 5.68 24.12
CA GLU A 306 13.61 6.55 23.80
C GLU A 306 14.79 5.71 23.26
N GLU A 307 15.03 4.53 23.83
CA GLU A 307 16.07 3.61 23.34
C GLU A 307 15.78 3.07 21.93
N ILE A 308 14.52 2.76 21.65
CA ILE A 308 14.08 2.29 20.32
C ILE A 308 14.27 3.42 19.31
N GLU A 309 13.79 4.62 19.63
CA GLU A 309 13.87 5.77 18.73
C GLU A 309 15.32 6.19 18.47
N LYS A 310 16.19 6.09 19.48
CA LYS A 310 17.63 6.30 19.32
C LYS A 310 18.24 5.39 18.25
N LEU A 311 17.84 4.12 18.18
CA LEU A 311 18.34 3.19 17.16
C LEU A 311 17.68 3.39 15.79
N ARG A 312 16.40 3.76 15.73
CA ARG A 312 15.75 4.21 14.49
C ARG A 312 16.50 5.41 13.89
N GLN A 313 16.79 6.43 14.70
CA GLN A 313 17.53 7.61 14.28
C GLN A 313 18.98 7.30 13.89
N LEU A 314 19.64 6.37 14.58
CA LEU A 314 20.97 5.89 14.19
C LEU A 314 20.96 5.34 12.77
N LYS A 315 19.98 4.50 12.41
CA LYS A 315 19.86 3.97 11.04
C LYS A 315 19.55 5.06 10.03
N LEU A 316 18.62 5.97 10.34
CA LEU A 316 18.28 7.09 9.45
C LEU A 316 19.49 8.00 9.20
N LYS A 317 20.27 8.32 10.23
CA LYS A 317 21.50 9.14 10.09
C LYS A 317 22.54 8.44 9.21
N ARG A 318 22.77 7.14 9.42
CA ARG A 318 23.68 6.35 8.59
C ARG A 318 23.22 6.31 7.14
N PHE A 319 21.92 6.14 6.91
CA PHE A 319 21.31 6.15 5.58
C PHE A 319 21.51 7.51 4.89
N LYS A 320 21.16 8.62 5.53
CA LYS A 320 21.34 9.97 4.97
C LYS A 320 22.79 10.25 4.58
N LYS A 321 23.74 9.87 5.45
CA LYS A 321 25.17 10.00 5.16
C LYS A 321 25.60 9.19 3.93
N GLU A 322 25.10 7.96 3.77
CA GLU A 322 25.44 7.14 2.61
C GLU A 322 24.79 7.67 1.32
N VAL A 323 23.57 8.21 1.38
CA VAL A 323 22.91 8.85 0.24
C VAL A 323 23.69 10.08 -0.24
N GLU A 324 24.13 10.94 0.69
CA GLU A 324 24.89 12.13 0.32
C GLU A 324 26.26 11.76 -0.26
N ARG A 325 26.98 10.83 0.36
CA ARG A 325 28.25 10.31 -0.20
C ARG A 325 28.08 9.78 -1.62
N ARG A 326 26.99 9.05 -1.89
CA ARG A 326 26.69 8.54 -3.23
C ARG A 326 26.34 9.65 -4.21
N ARG A 327 25.62 10.68 -3.77
CA ARG A 327 25.32 11.88 -4.57
C ARG A 327 26.61 12.58 -5.00
N GLU A 328 27.48 12.88 -4.04
CA GLU A 328 28.78 13.55 -4.27
C GLU A 328 29.67 12.75 -5.24
N ASN A 329 29.69 11.42 -5.10
CA ASN A 329 30.50 10.54 -5.94
C ASN A 329 29.83 10.13 -7.26
N ASN A 330 28.62 10.62 -7.57
CA ASN A 330 27.81 10.19 -8.72
C ASN A 330 27.63 8.66 -8.79
N GLU A 331 27.46 8.02 -7.63
CA GLU A 331 27.21 6.59 -7.51
C GLU A 331 25.71 6.28 -7.63
N TYR A 332 25.40 5.05 -8.04
CA TYR A 332 24.01 4.61 -8.18
C TYR A 332 23.24 4.68 -6.85
N VAL A 333 22.01 5.21 -6.94
CA VAL A 333 21.02 5.28 -5.87
C VAL A 333 19.68 4.80 -6.41
N SER A 334 19.04 3.87 -5.69
CA SER A 334 17.79 3.27 -6.16
C SER A 334 16.52 4.06 -5.80
N PHE A 335 16.65 5.08 -4.95
CA PHE A 335 15.56 5.94 -4.45
C PHE A 335 14.36 5.15 -3.91
N TYR A 336 14.59 3.96 -3.34
CA TYR A 336 13.51 3.07 -2.94
C TYR A 336 12.56 3.65 -1.89
N TRP A 337 13.03 4.66 -1.14
CA TRP A 337 12.22 5.38 -0.15
C TRP A 337 11.12 6.24 -0.75
N THR A 338 11.18 6.58 -2.04
CA THR A 338 10.10 7.33 -2.68
C THR A 338 8.77 6.56 -2.65
N ALA A 339 8.82 5.23 -2.49
CA ALA A 339 7.65 4.38 -2.29
C ALA A 339 6.96 4.55 -0.93
N ASP A 340 7.55 5.29 0.01
CA ASP A 340 6.91 5.64 1.29
C ASP A 340 5.76 6.65 1.11
N TYR A 341 5.69 7.29 -0.06
CA TYR A 341 4.74 8.35 -0.37
C TYR A 341 3.85 7.97 -1.55
N GLY A 342 2.58 8.38 -1.51
CA GLY A 342 1.66 8.25 -2.62
C GLY A 342 1.87 9.33 -3.67
N GLY A 343 1.53 9.03 -4.93
CA GLY A 343 1.54 10.01 -6.01
C GLY A 343 2.93 10.19 -6.64
N ILE A 344 3.85 9.26 -6.43
CA ILE A 344 5.23 9.38 -6.89
C ILE A 344 5.51 8.35 -7.96
N GLY A 345 5.96 8.79 -9.13
CA GLY A 345 6.32 7.88 -10.21
C GLY A 345 7.60 8.25 -10.94
N LYS A 346 8.43 7.24 -11.18
CA LYS A 346 9.64 7.37 -12.01
C LYS A 346 9.24 7.51 -13.49
N ARG A 347 9.82 8.51 -14.16
CA ARG A 347 9.66 8.83 -15.57
C ARG A 347 10.69 8.07 -16.42
N ALA A 348 10.48 8.06 -17.74
CA ALA A 348 11.37 7.40 -18.69
C ALA A 348 12.77 8.03 -18.75
N ASP A 349 12.87 9.32 -18.48
CA ASP A 349 14.12 10.09 -18.41
C ASP A 349 14.88 9.90 -17.08
N GLY A 350 14.39 9.04 -16.18
CA GLY A 350 15.00 8.77 -14.88
C GLY A 350 14.59 9.73 -13.76
N THR A 351 13.97 10.86 -14.09
CA THR A 351 13.40 11.81 -13.11
C THR A 351 12.08 11.29 -12.54
N TYR A 352 11.49 12.03 -11.61
CA TYR A 352 10.24 11.70 -10.95
C TYR A 352 9.17 12.74 -11.28
N PHE A 353 7.92 12.29 -11.20
CA PHE A 353 6.79 13.19 -11.02
C PHE A 353 6.19 13.03 -9.63
N ILE A 354 5.67 14.12 -9.07
CA ILE A 354 4.93 14.19 -7.82
C ILE A 354 3.52 14.66 -8.12
N ARG A 355 2.52 13.81 -7.89
CA ARG A 355 1.10 14.15 -8.03
C ARG A 355 0.55 14.65 -6.71
N VAL A 356 0.12 15.90 -6.73
CA VAL A 356 -0.72 16.49 -5.69
C VAL A 356 -2.15 16.01 -5.90
N ARG A 357 -2.70 15.36 -4.87
CA ARG A 357 -4.11 14.93 -4.85
C ARG A 357 -5.00 16.17 -4.96
N ALA A 358 -5.99 16.11 -5.85
CA ALA A 358 -6.89 17.23 -6.05
C ALA A 358 -7.70 17.55 -4.78
N LYS A 359 -7.86 18.85 -4.50
CA LYS A 359 -8.81 19.34 -3.48
C LYS A 359 -10.25 19.07 -3.91
N PRO A 360 -11.22 19.00 -2.99
CA PRO A 360 -12.64 18.86 -3.33
C PRO A 360 -13.09 19.88 -4.39
N GLY A 361 -13.64 19.40 -5.50
CA GLY A 361 -14.06 20.28 -6.61
C GLY A 361 -12.92 20.92 -7.43
N GLY A 362 -11.65 20.70 -7.07
CA GLY A 362 -10.52 21.37 -7.71
C GLY A 362 -10.37 22.83 -7.29
N TRP A 363 -10.92 23.23 -6.14
CA TRP A 363 -10.76 24.57 -5.59
C TRP A 363 -9.48 24.67 -4.76
N TYR A 364 -8.62 25.64 -5.10
CA TYR A 364 -7.37 25.92 -4.38
C TYR A 364 -7.36 27.38 -3.95
N LYS A 365 -6.74 27.64 -2.80
CA LYS A 365 -6.47 29.00 -2.37
C LYS A 365 -5.22 29.56 -3.08
N PRO A 366 -5.12 30.88 -3.30
CA PRO A 366 -3.94 31.48 -3.94
C PRO A 366 -2.61 31.07 -3.29
N GLU A 367 -2.55 30.98 -1.97
CA GLU A 367 -1.38 30.57 -1.20
C GLU A 367 -0.97 29.11 -1.47
N GLU A 368 -1.92 28.21 -1.73
CA GLU A 368 -1.65 26.82 -2.07
C GLU A 368 -1.05 26.72 -3.48
N ILE A 369 -1.54 27.53 -4.42
CA ILE A 369 -0.98 27.61 -5.77
C ILE A 369 0.40 28.26 -5.76
N LYS A 370 0.58 29.29 -4.94
CA LYS A 370 1.87 29.93 -4.73
C LYS A 370 2.89 28.92 -4.22
N GLU A 371 2.53 28.09 -3.25
CA GLU A 371 3.43 27.03 -2.76
C GLU A 371 3.87 26.07 -3.88
N ILE A 372 2.92 25.63 -4.72
CA ILE A 372 3.23 24.75 -5.87
C ILE A 372 4.17 25.44 -6.84
N LEU A 373 3.98 26.75 -7.07
CA LEU A 373 4.85 27.56 -7.93
C LEU A 373 6.26 27.69 -7.33
N ASP A 374 6.36 28.07 -6.05
CA ASP A 374 7.63 28.25 -5.35
C ASP A 374 8.46 26.94 -5.38
N ILE A 375 7.82 25.79 -5.16
CA ILE A 375 8.46 24.47 -5.30
C ILE A 375 8.88 24.20 -6.75
N ALA A 376 8.02 24.52 -7.72
CA ALA A 376 8.34 24.27 -9.12
C ALA A 376 9.53 25.12 -9.59
N GLU A 377 9.64 26.37 -9.13
CA GLU A 377 10.78 27.23 -9.43
C GLU A 377 12.06 26.73 -8.74
N GLU A 378 12.01 26.44 -7.45
CA GLU A 378 13.17 25.98 -6.65
C GLU A 378 13.78 24.68 -7.20
N TYR A 379 12.95 23.73 -7.60
CA TYR A 379 13.39 22.42 -8.11
C TYR A 379 13.38 22.32 -9.64
N ASN A 380 13.22 23.45 -10.34
CA ASN A 380 13.14 23.51 -11.81
C ASN A 380 12.14 22.50 -12.41
N ALA A 381 10.99 22.34 -11.75
CA ALA A 381 9.95 21.41 -12.11
C ALA A 381 8.98 22.01 -13.12
N LYS A 382 8.45 21.16 -14.02
CA LYS A 382 7.31 21.52 -14.85
C LYS A 382 6.01 21.20 -14.13
N ILE A 383 5.08 22.16 -14.11
CA ILE A 383 3.73 21.96 -13.58
C ILE A 383 2.83 21.43 -14.70
N LYS A 384 2.10 20.34 -14.42
CA LYS A 384 1.04 19.81 -15.27
C LYS A 384 -0.28 19.80 -14.51
N VAL A 385 -1.32 20.40 -15.09
CA VAL A 385 -2.70 20.28 -14.61
C VAL A 385 -3.29 18.96 -15.09
N THR A 386 -3.90 18.20 -14.18
CA THR A 386 -4.44 16.86 -14.47
C THR A 386 -5.90 16.90 -14.89
N ASP A 387 -6.38 15.82 -15.51
CA ASP A 387 -7.78 15.61 -15.91
C ASP A 387 -8.76 15.48 -14.72
N ARG A 388 -8.25 15.48 -13.49
CA ARG A 388 -9.03 15.43 -12.25
C ARG A 388 -8.83 16.67 -11.37
N ALA A 389 -8.43 17.80 -11.97
CA ALA A 389 -8.22 19.08 -11.29
C ALA A 389 -7.13 19.06 -10.19
N GLY A 390 -6.20 18.12 -10.25
CA GLY A 390 -4.96 18.09 -9.46
C GLY A 390 -3.76 18.67 -10.22
N TYR A 391 -2.64 18.80 -9.54
CA TYR A 391 -1.35 19.21 -10.12
C TYR A 391 -0.33 18.07 -10.08
N GLU A 392 0.57 18.04 -11.06
CA GLU A 392 1.76 17.21 -11.05
C GLU A 392 3.00 18.09 -11.25
N LEU A 393 4.00 17.90 -10.39
CA LEU A 393 5.35 18.44 -10.58
C LEU A 393 6.18 17.40 -11.31
N HIS A 394 6.86 17.79 -12.39
CA HIS A 394 7.62 16.89 -13.26
C HIS A 394 9.09 17.31 -13.36
N GLY A 395 9.98 16.35 -13.54
CA GLY A 395 11.42 16.62 -13.67
C GLY A 395 12.17 16.62 -12.34
N ILE A 396 11.54 16.07 -11.29
CA ILE A 396 12.08 16.06 -9.93
C ILE A 396 13.19 15.01 -9.81
N SER A 397 14.31 15.37 -9.18
CA SER A 397 15.35 14.39 -8.84
C SER A 397 14.86 13.43 -7.76
N GLY A 398 15.29 12.17 -7.81
CA GLY A 398 14.98 11.20 -6.76
C GLY A 398 15.50 11.63 -5.37
N PHE A 399 16.54 12.47 -5.32
CA PHE A 399 17.07 13.05 -4.08
C PHE A 399 16.09 14.01 -3.40
N ASP A 400 15.31 14.76 -4.19
CA ASP A 400 14.49 15.87 -3.71
C ASP A 400 13.04 15.48 -3.40
N VAL A 401 12.62 14.27 -3.78
CA VAL A 401 11.24 13.80 -3.65
C VAL A 401 10.74 13.86 -2.21
N GLU A 402 11.51 13.36 -1.24
CA GLU A 402 11.08 13.31 0.16
C GLU A 402 10.85 14.72 0.71
N ASP A 403 11.78 15.63 0.45
CA ASP A 403 11.72 17.02 0.93
C ASP A 403 10.51 17.76 0.33
N ILE A 404 10.28 17.63 -0.98
CA ILE A 404 9.12 18.24 -1.64
C ILE A 404 7.80 17.69 -1.09
N VAL A 405 7.69 16.37 -0.90
CA VAL A 405 6.46 15.75 -0.38
C VAL A 405 6.17 16.22 1.05
N LEU A 406 7.19 16.34 1.90
CA LEU A 406 7.04 16.83 3.26
C LEU A 406 6.60 18.29 3.28
N ARG A 407 7.21 19.16 2.46
CA ARG A 407 6.84 20.57 2.31
C ARG A 407 5.39 20.76 1.83
N LEU A 408 4.98 20.00 0.81
CA LEU A 408 3.59 20.00 0.34
C LEU A 408 2.62 19.62 1.48
N ARG A 409 2.96 18.58 2.25
CA ARG A 409 2.11 18.10 3.36
C ARG A 409 1.95 19.16 4.45
N GLU A 410 2.99 19.91 4.78
CA GLU A 410 2.93 21.00 5.77
C GLU A 410 1.92 22.09 5.38
N LYS A 411 1.72 22.33 4.08
CA LYS A 411 0.70 23.25 3.54
C LYS A 411 -0.67 22.61 3.31
N GLY A 412 -0.86 21.37 3.75
CA GLY A 412 -2.11 20.64 3.53
C GLY A 412 -2.35 20.22 2.07
N LEU A 413 -1.28 20.16 1.27
CA LEU A 413 -1.28 19.61 -0.09
C LEU A 413 -0.82 18.15 -0.04
N LEU A 414 -1.79 17.24 -0.02
CA LEU A 414 -1.50 15.81 0.06
C LEU A 414 -1.07 15.28 -1.30
N THR A 415 -0.05 14.42 -1.33
CA THR A 415 0.29 13.64 -2.53
C THR A 415 -0.52 12.34 -2.57
N GLY A 416 -0.75 11.78 -3.76
CA GLY A 416 -1.48 10.51 -3.87
C GLY A 416 -2.34 10.36 -5.12
N SER A 417 -3.49 9.71 -4.94
CA SER A 417 -4.49 9.46 -6.01
C SER A 417 -3.92 8.67 -7.20
N GLU A 418 -3.32 7.53 -6.89
CA GLU A 418 -2.82 6.57 -7.88
C GLU A 418 -3.06 5.12 -7.45
N GLY A 419 -2.57 4.16 -8.25
CA GLY A 419 -2.69 2.73 -7.90
C GLY A 419 -4.12 2.19 -7.83
N PRO A 420 -4.30 0.99 -7.24
CA PRO A 420 -5.58 0.36 -7.00
C PRO A 420 -6.24 0.93 -5.72
N LEU A 421 -6.49 2.23 -5.73
CA LEU A 421 -7.11 2.99 -4.65
C LEU A 421 -8.22 3.88 -5.24
N VAL A 422 -9.10 4.37 -4.36
CA VAL A 422 -10.05 5.44 -4.70
C VAL A 422 -9.30 6.74 -5.03
N ARG A 423 -9.52 7.23 -6.25
CA ARG A 423 -8.90 8.44 -6.80
C ARG A 423 -9.59 9.70 -6.28
N ALA A 424 -8.91 10.84 -6.35
CA ALA A 424 -9.47 12.15 -5.97
C ALA A 424 -10.80 12.41 -6.67
N THR A 425 -11.85 12.76 -5.95
CA THR A 425 -13.20 12.94 -6.48
C THR A 425 -13.27 14.14 -7.42
N LEU A 426 -13.75 13.91 -8.65
CA LEU A 426 -13.90 14.97 -9.64
C LEU A 426 -15.27 15.61 -9.49
N ALA A 427 -15.36 16.94 -9.44
CA ALA A 427 -16.63 17.63 -9.37
C ALA A 427 -16.65 18.84 -10.31
N CYS A 428 -17.82 19.16 -10.85
CA CYS A 428 -18.05 20.45 -11.51
C CYS A 428 -18.25 21.57 -10.47
N PRO A 429 -18.41 22.84 -10.86
CA PRO A 429 -18.63 23.95 -9.91
C PRO A 429 -19.89 23.85 -9.03
N GLY A 430 -20.94 23.12 -9.47
CA GLY A 430 -22.12 22.82 -8.65
C GLY A 430 -23.03 24.01 -8.34
N GLY A 431 -24.02 23.79 -7.46
CA GLY A 431 -25.04 24.77 -7.10
C GLY A 431 -24.53 26.01 -6.37
N GLY A 432 -23.38 25.92 -5.68
CA GLY A 432 -22.74 27.07 -5.03
C GLY A 432 -22.10 28.08 -5.99
N ASN A 433 -21.96 27.74 -7.28
CA ASN A 433 -21.24 28.57 -8.25
C ASN A 433 -21.93 28.65 -9.62
N CYS A 434 -22.53 27.55 -10.09
CA CYS A 434 -23.22 27.46 -11.37
C CYS A 434 -24.72 27.72 -11.22
N SER A 435 -25.27 28.64 -12.01
CA SER A 435 -26.70 28.97 -12.05
C SER A 435 -27.64 27.80 -12.43
N SER A 436 -27.09 26.72 -13.00
CA SER A 436 -27.79 25.48 -13.33
C SER A 436 -27.57 24.36 -12.31
N GLY A 437 -26.69 24.54 -11.32
CA GLY A 437 -26.41 23.52 -10.32
C GLY A 437 -27.59 23.34 -9.37
N LEU A 438 -27.99 22.09 -9.16
CA LEU A 438 -29.08 21.69 -8.26
C LEU A 438 -28.57 21.24 -6.89
N VAL A 439 -27.30 20.82 -6.81
CA VAL A 439 -26.66 20.33 -5.58
C VAL A 439 -25.28 20.96 -5.41
N ASP A 440 -24.85 21.14 -4.16
CA ASP A 440 -23.47 21.54 -3.85
C ASP A 440 -22.52 20.36 -4.09
N THR A 441 -21.79 20.43 -5.19
CA THR A 441 -20.84 19.38 -5.58
C THR A 441 -19.54 19.47 -4.82
N THR A 442 -19.17 20.65 -4.30
CA THR A 442 -17.93 20.83 -3.55
C THR A 442 -18.07 20.18 -2.18
N GLU A 443 -19.20 20.43 -1.51
CA GLU A 443 -19.49 19.80 -0.22
C GLU A 443 -19.66 18.29 -0.35
N LEU A 444 -20.38 17.80 -1.37
CA LEU A 444 -20.49 16.36 -1.60
C LEU A 444 -19.13 15.72 -1.94
N ALA A 445 -18.27 16.41 -2.70
CA ALA A 445 -16.91 15.94 -2.95
C ALA A 445 -16.10 15.84 -1.66
N ARG A 446 -16.24 16.82 -0.74
CA ARG A 446 -15.57 16.81 0.56
C ARG A 446 -16.01 15.61 1.40
N ILE A 447 -17.32 15.38 1.53
CA ILE A 447 -17.87 14.24 2.27
C ILE A 447 -17.37 12.91 1.69
N ILE A 448 -17.35 12.77 0.36
CA ILE A 448 -16.83 11.56 -0.31
C ILE A 448 -15.32 11.38 -0.08
N GLU A 449 -14.55 12.47 -0.13
CA GLU A 449 -13.12 12.42 0.16
C GLU A 449 -12.84 12.03 1.62
N ASP A 450 -13.58 12.58 2.58
CA ASP A 450 -13.41 12.28 4.01
C ASP A 450 -13.70 10.79 4.31
N ASN A 451 -14.64 10.18 3.59
CA ASN A 451 -15.00 8.77 3.77
C ASN A 451 -14.12 7.79 2.96
N PHE A 452 -13.68 8.17 1.76
CA PHE A 452 -13.12 7.21 0.80
C PHE A 452 -11.76 7.58 0.25
N LYS A 453 -11.14 8.69 0.66
CA LYS A 453 -9.79 9.07 0.21
C LYS A 453 -8.84 7.90 0.32
N GLU A 454 -8.33 7.47 -0.84
CA GLU A 454 -7.35 6.40 -0.96
C GLU A 454 -7.77 5.06 -0.35
N ARG A 455 -9.06 4.85 -0.12
CA ARG A 455 -9.58 3.54 0.27
C ARG A 455 -9.10 2.48 -0.73
N PRO A 456 -8.59 1.33 -0.25
CA PRO A 456 -8.20 0.23 -1.11
C PRO A 456 -9.34 -0.24 -2.02
N ALA A 457 -9.01 -0.47 -3.28
CA ALA A 457 -9.90 -1.08 -4.26
C ALA A 457 -9.14 -2.18 -5.04
N PRO A 458 -9.81 -3.09 -5.76
CA PRO A 458 -9.12 -4.04 -6.63
C PRO A 458 -8.32 -3.37 -7.75
N TYR A 459 -8.84 -2.31 -8.34
CA TYR A 459 -8.11 -1.44 -9.28
C TYR A 459 -8.49 0.03 -9.08
N LYS A 460 -8.09 0.93 -9.98
CA LYS A 460 -8.40 2.36 -9.87
C LYS A 460 -9.92 2.56 -9.80
N PHE A 461 -10.39 3.29 -8.80
CA PHE A 461 -11.80 3.59 -8.59
C PHE A 461 -12.01 5.11 -8.65
N LYS A 462 -12.77 5.58 -9.64
CA LYS A 462 -12.99 6.99 -9.94
C LYS A 462 -14.43 7.36 -9.62
N ILE A 463 -14.58 8.45 -8.87
CA ILE A 463 -15.87 9.04 -8.53
C ILE A 463 -16.00 10.41 -9.22
N ALA A 464 -17.16 10.74 -9.78
CA ALA A 464 -17.39 12.05 -10.40
C ALA A 464 -18.79 12.61 -10.08
N ILE A 465 -18.87 13.92 -9.84
CA ILE A 465 -20.08 14.62 -9.40
C ILE A 465 -20.43 15.77 -10.33
N SER A 466 -21.62 15.74 -10.91
CA SER A 466 -22.23 16.84 -11.62
C SER A 466 -23.36 17.45 -10.80
N GLY A 467 -23.42 18.78 -10.73
CA GLY A 467 -24.44 19.48 -9.96
C GLY A 467 -25.85 19.35 -10.55
N CYS A 468 -25.97 18.92 -11.81
CA CYS A 468 -27.24 18.75 -12.52
C CYS A 468 -27.10 17.74 -13.67
N PRO A 469 -28.19 17.39 -14.38
CA PRO A 469 -28.19 16.43 -15.49
C PRO A 469 -27.38 16.85 -16.71
N ASN A 470 -26.92 18.12 -16.82
CA ASN A 470 -26.04 18.54 -17.92
C ASN A 470 -24.73 17.73 -17.94
N GLY A 471 -24.31 17.15 -16.80
CA GLY A 471 -23.22 16.17 -16.78
C GLY A 471 -21.87 16.75 -17.21
N CYS A 472 -21.48 17.94 -16.73
CA CYS A 472 -20.24 18.62 -17.14
C CYS A 472 -18.96 17.80 -16.91
N VAL A 473 -18.96 16.88 -15.93
CA VAL A 473 -17.84 15.95 -15.68
C VAL A 473 -18.09 14.53 -16.20
N ARG A 474 -19.13 14.35 -17.03
CA ARG A 474 -19.54 13.08 -17.63
C ARG A 474 -19.69 11.96 -16.59
N PRO A 475 -20.60 12.10 -15.61
CA PRO A 475 -20.69 11.16 -14.49
C PRO A 475 -20.90 9.70 -14.95
N GLN A 476 -21.53 9.50 -16.11
CA GLN A 476 -21.89 8.18 -16.64
C GLN A 476 -20.69 7.26 -16.95
N VAL A 477 -19.48 7.81 -17.08
CA VAL A 477 -18.28 7.06 -17.50
C VAL A 477 -17.20 6.95 -16.42
N HIS A 478 -17.57 7.13 -15.14
CA HIS A 478 -16.73 6.86 -13.97
C HIS A 478 -17.26 5.64 -13.20
N ASP A 479 -16.42 5.02 -12.36
CA ASP A 479 -16.82 3.82 -11.61
C ASP A 479 -18.05 4.14 -10.73
N ILE A 480 -18.10 5.35 -10.17
CA ILE A 480 -19.32 5.98 -9.64
C ILE A 480 -19.48 7.38 -10.23
N GLY A 481 -20.64 7.65 -10.81
CA GLY A 481 -21.07 8.97 -11.27
C GLY A 481 -22.28 9.45 -10.49
N ILE A 482 -22.31 10.72 -10.12
CA ILE A 482 -23.42 11.33 -9.38
C ILE A 482 -23.88 12.57 -10.14
N ALA A 483 -25.19 12.76 -10.29
CA ALA A 483 -25.80 13.95 -10.84
C ALA A 483 -27.00 14.38 -10.00
N GLY A 484 -27.02 15.63 -9.53
CA GLY A 484 -28.20 16.19 -8.86
C GLY A 484 -29.41 16.24 -9.79
N VAL A 485 -30.60 15.95 -9.29
CA VAL A 485 -31.86 16.00 -10.05
C VAL A 485 -33.00 16.62 -9.27
N LYS A 486 -33.89 17.30 -10.00
CA LYS A 486 -35.12 17.90 -9.50
C LYS A 486 -36.22 17.76 -10.55
N TYR A 487 -37.16 16.85 -10.30
CA TYR A 487 -38.29 16.56 -11.18
C TYR A 487 -39.50 17.46 -10.84
N PRO A 488 -40.17 18.06 -11.84
CA PRO A 488 -41.32 18.92 -11.61
C PRO A 488 -42.61 18.12 -11.41
N LYS A 489 -43.56 18.68 -10.64
CA LYS A 489 -45.00 18.45 -10.79
C LYS A 489 -45.66 19.80 -11.12
N VAL A 490 -46.84 19.76 -11.73
CA VAL A 490 -47.65 20.96 -11.94
C VAL A 490 -48.63 21.11 -10.78
N ASN A 491 -48.81 22.33 -10.30
CA ASN A 491 -49.93 22.76 -9.48
C ASN A 491 -50.98 23.32 -10.44
N GLU A 492 -52.08 22.58 -10.61
CA GLU A 492 -53.12 22.89 -11.60
C GLU A 492 -53.84 24.20 -11.28
N GLU A 493 -53.98 24.56 -10.01
CA GLU A 493 -54.65 25.80 -9.58
C GLU A 493 -53.82 27.06 -9.90
N LYS A 494 -52.48 26.93 -9.90
CA LYS A 494 -51.57 28.03 -10.21
C LYS A 494 -51.18 28.11 -11.69
N CYS A 495 -51.34 27.00 -12.42
CA CYS A 495 -50.94 26.96 -13.82
C CYS A 495 -51.98 27.68 -14.68
N ASN A 496 -51.52 28.47 -15.65
CA ASN A 496 -52.38 29.16 -16.60
C ASN A 496 -51.99 28.87 -18.06
N GLY A 497 -51.20 27.82 -18.28
CA GLY A 497 -50.79 27.42 -19.63
C GLY A 497 -49.85 28.40 -20.36
N CYS A 498 -49.22 29.37 -19.70
CA CYS A 498 -48.38 30.39 -20.36
C CYS A 498 -47.19 29.88 -21.19
N GLY A 499 -46.84 28.60 -21.14
CA GLY A 499 -45.82 28.00 -22.00
C GLY A 499 -44.36 28.25 -21.60
N ARG A 500 -44.07 29.14 -20.65
CA ARG A 500 -42.68 29.43 -20.22
C ARG A 500 -41.90 28.18 -19.81
N CYS A 501 -42.56 27.23 -19.14
CA CYS A 501 -41.95 25.98 -18.73
C CYS A 501 -41.59 25.06 -19.92
N ALA A 502 -42.35 25.11 -21.02
CA ALA A 502 -42.06 24.41 -22.27
C ALA A 502 -40.88 25.07 -22.99
N GLU A 503 -40.87 26.40 -23.09
CA GLU A 503 -39.81 27.19 -23.75
C GLU A 503 -38.42 26.91 -23.15
N VAL A 504 -38.31 26.82 -21.81
CA VAL A 504 -37.02 26.54 -21.16
C VAL A 504 -36.62 25.05 -21.21
N CYS A 505 -37.50 24.16 -21.65
CA CYS A 505 -37.29 22.71 -21.64
C CYS A 505 -36.51 22.24 -22.88
N LYS A 506 -35.19 22.16 -22.74
CA LYS A 506 -34.27 21.75 -23.83
C LYS A 506 -34.40 20.31 -24.33
N VAL A 507 -35.18 19.48 -23.64
CA VAL A 507 -35.42 18.07 -24.02
C VAL A 507 -36.87 17.86 -24.43
N GLU A 508 -37.65 18.93 -24.58
CA GLU A 508 -39.04 18.87 -25.08
C GLU A 508 -39.95 17.93 -24.24
N ALA A 509 -39.66 17.82 -22.94
CA ALA A 509 -40.42 16.96 -22.03
C ALA A 509 -41.71 17.61 -21.49
N ILE A 510 -42.02 18.83 -21.92
CA ILE A 510 -43.15 19.61 -21.40
C ILE A 510 -44.07 19.97 -22.54
N ASP A 511 -45.35 19.70 -22.32
CA ASP A 511 -46.43 19.94 -23.27
C ASP A 511 -47.47 20.84 -22.61
N ILE A 512 -48.08 21.74 -23.38
CA ILE A 512 -49.09 22.70 -22.88
C ILE A 512 -50.44 22.30 -23.47
N ARG A 513 -51.44 22.05 -22.63
CA ARG A 513 -52.79 21.69 -23.10
C ARG A 513 -53.82 22.48 -22.33
N GLY A 514 -54.53 23.36 -23.03
CA GLY A 514 -55.43 24.33 -22.42
C GLY A 514 -54.69 25.22 -21.42
N GLU A 515 -55.21 25.31 -20.21
CA GLU A 515 -54.72 26.20 -19.16
C GLU A 515 -53.66 25.54 -18.24
N THR A 516 -53.22 24.32 -18.55
CA THR A 516 -52.23 23.63 -17.72
C THR A 516 -51.09 23.02 -18.53
N SER A 517 -50.03 22.65 -17.80
CA SER A 517 -48.79 22.15 -18.39
C SER A 517 -48.47 20.76 -17.87
N TYR A 518 -48.13 19.85 -18.77
CA TYR A 518 -47.87 18.44 -18.48
C TYR A 518 -46.39 18.12 -18.59
N THR A 519 -45.93 17.05 -17.94
CA THR A 519 -44.55 16.58 -18.04
C THR A 519 -44.53 15.13 -18.49
N ASN A 520 -43.84 14.87 -19.60
CA ASN A 520 -43.47 13.53 -20.00
C ASN A 520 -42.23 13.09 -19.21
N TYR A 521 -42.44 12.32 -18.14
CA TYR A 521 -41.37 11.85 -17.27
C TYR A 521 -40.41 10.86 -17.94
N ASN A 522 -40.78 10.25 -19.07
CA ASN A 522 -39.87 9.38 -19.84
C ASN A 522 -38.80 10.18 -20.60
N VAL A 523 -39.06 11.47 -20.86
CA VAL A 523 -38.15 12.38 -21.58
C VAL A 523 -37.48 13.36 -20.61
N CYS A 524 -38.16 13.73 -19.53
CA CYS A 524 -37.64 14.67 -18.53
C CYS A 524 -36.35 14.17 -17.89
N VAL A 525 -35.28 14.96 -18.00
CA VAL A 525 -33.98 14.65 -17.39
C VAL A 525 -33.84 15.15 -15.95
N GLY A 526 -34.86 15.80 -15.38
CA GLY A 526 -34.83 16.31 -14.01
C GLY A 526 -33.90 17.51 -13.80
N CYS A 527 -33.76 18.41 -14.80
CA CYS A 527 -32.87 19.57 -14.71
C CYS A 527 -33.41 20.75 -13.90
N GLY A 528 -34.68 20.71 -13.46
CA GLY A 528 -35.29 21.75 -12.63
C GLY A 528 -35.51 23.13 -13.29
N LYS A 529 -35.12 23.35 -14.56
CA LYS A 529 -35.25 24.67 -15.21
C LYS A 529 -36.68 25.17 -15.28
N CYS A 530 -37.64 24.28 -15.57
CA CYS A 530 -39.06 24.61 -15.62
C CYS A 530 -39.64 25.04 -14.26
N ILE A 531 -39.09 24.54 -13.15
CA ILE A 531 -39.44 24.95 -11.79
C ILE A 531 -38.91 26.36 -11.55
N LYS A 532 -37.61 26.55 -11.75
CA LYS A 532 -36.91 27.83 -11.52
C LYS A 532 -37.49 29.00 -12.34
N ASN A 533 -38.00 28.74 -13.54
CA ASN A 533 -38.45 29.78 -14.47
C ASN A 533 -39.98 29.88 -14.56
N CYS A 534 -40.75 29.19 -13.70
CA CYS A 534 -42.21 29.31 -13.75
C CYS A 534 -42.66 30.64 -13.14
N PRO A 535 -43.26 31.56 -13.91
CA PRO A 535 -43.62 32.89 -13.41
C PRO A 535 -44.77 32.85 -12.39
N ASN A 536 -45.61 31.80 -12.42
CA ASN A 536 -46.76 31.66 -11.53
C ASN A 536 -46.48 30.70 -10.36
N GLU A 537 -45.23 30.24 -10.20
CA GLU A 537 -44.85 29.23 -9.20
C GLU A 537 -45.68 27.92 -9.29
N ALA A 538 -46.24 27.65 -10.47
CA ALA A 538 -47.09 26.48 -10.73
C ALA A 538 -46.28 25.20 -10.96
N ARG A 539 -44.96 25.29 -11.12
CA ARG A 539 -44.07 24.13 -11.27
C ARG A 539 -43.38 23.89 -9.93
N GLU A 540 -43.86 22.91 -9.18
CA GLU A 540 -43.35 22.55 -7.87
C GLU A 540 -42.38 21.36 -7.97
N VAL A 541 -41.60 21.12 -6.92
CA VAL A 541 -40.76 19.93 -6.81
C VAL A 541 -41.66 18.72 -6.55
N LYS A 542 -41.66 17.75 -7.48
CA LYS A 542 -42.24 16.44 -7.24
C LYS A 542 -41.31 15.58 -6.41
N GLU A 543 -40.04 15.57 -6.81
CA GLU A 543 -39.00 14.72 -6.24
C GLU A 543 -37.63 15.31 -6.57
N GLU A 544 -36.74 15.32 -5.60
CA GLU A 544 -35.34 15.72 -5.76
C GLU A 544 -34.41 14.67 -5.14
N GLY A 545 -33.15 14.67 -5.56
CA GLY A 545 -32.17 13.69 -5.13
C GLY A 545 -31.04 13.58 -6.13
N TYR A 546 -30.57 12.36 -6.36
CA TYR A 546 -29.39 12.09 -7.16
C TYR A 546 -29.62 10.95 -8.15
N LEU A 547 -29.27 11.17 -9.41
CA LEU A 547 -29.01 10.10 -10.35
C LEU A 547 -27.59 9.60 -10.13
N VAL A 548 -27.47 8.31 -9.84
CA VAL A 548 -26.20 7.62 -9.64
C VAL A 548 -25.97 6.64 -10.77
N TYR A 549 -24.74 6.62 -11.29
CA TYR A 549 -24.26 5.72 -12.32
C TYR A 549 -23.18 4.85 -11.71
N VAL A 550 -23.27 3.53 -11.86
CA VAL A 550 -22.29 2.59 -11.29
C VAL A 550 -21.71 1.67 -12.37
N GLY A 551 -20.39 1.48 -12.33
CA GLY A 551 -19.69 0.64 -13.30
C GLY A 551 -19.35 1.34 -14.62
N GLY A 552 -19.36 2.67 -14.66
CA GLY A 552 -18.90 3.42 -15.82
C GLY A 552 -17.37 3.38 -15.98
N LYS A 553 -16.89 3.52 -17.22
CA LYS A 553 -15.45 3.55 -17.50
C LYS A 553 -15.16 4.26 -18.82
N THR A 554 -14.08 5.05 -18.82
CA THR A 554 -13.38 5.48 -20.03
C THR A 554 -12.07 4.71 -20.25
N GLY A 555 -11.50 4.82 -21.45
CA GLY A 555 -10.21 4.25 -21.83
C GLY A 555 -10.31 3.48 -23.15
N ARG A 556 -9.66 2.31 -23.22
CA ARG A 556 -9.69 1.43 -24.40
C ARG A 556 -11.10 0.95 -24.77
N GLU A 557 -11.98 0.89 -23.79
CA GLU A 557 -13.40 0.54 -23.92
C GLU A 557 -14.17 1.56 -23.10
N VAL A 558 -15.20 2.16 -23.71
CA VAL A 558 -16.13 3.07 -23.05
C VAL A 558 -17.33 2.27 -22.59
N VAL A 559 -17.64 2.36 -21.30
CA VAL A 559 -18.79 1.70 -20.68
C VAL A 559 -19.61 2.76 -19.96
N GLU A 560 -20.89 2.82 -20.27
CA GLU A 560 -21.86 3.64 -19.53
C GLU A 560 -22.27 2.89 -18.25
N GLY A 561 -22.25 3.59 -17.12
CA GLY A 561 -22.65 3.04 -15.84
C GLY A 561 -24.16 2.75 -15.77
N VAL A 562 -24.54 1.74 -15.00
CA VAL A 562 -25.94 1.43 -14.72
C VAL A 562 -26.54 2.57 -13.92
N LYS A 563 -27.63 3.14 -14.44
CA LYS A 563 -28.33 4.29 -13.84
C LYS A 563 -29.29 3.83 -12.74
N MET A 564 -29.23 4.50 -11.60
CA MET A 564 -30.16 4.34 -10.47
C MET A 564 -30.41 5.69 -9.80
N LYS A 565 -31.34 5.71 -8.85
CA LYS A 565 -31.70 6.90 -8.09
C LYS A 565 -31.42 6.68 -6.61
N LEU A 566 -30.83 7.68 -5.95
CA LEU A 566 -30.66 7.75 -4.50
C LEU A 566 -31.16 9.12 -4.03
N MET A 567 -31.68 9.18 -2.81
CA MET A 567 -32.43 10.32 -2.29
C MET A 567 -31.59 11.22 -1.39
N SER A 568 -30.57 10.68 -0.72
CA SER A 568 -29.75 11.43 0.24
C SER A 568 -28.25 11.22 0.04
N VAL A 569 -27.45 12.09 0.66
CA VAL A 569 -25.99 11.96 0.70
C VAL A 569 -25.58 10.71 1.48
N ASP A 570 -26.22 10.41 2.61
CA ASP A 570 -25.91 9.22 3.41
C ASP A 570 -26.15 7.93 2.62
N GLU A 571 -27.22 7.89 1.82
CA GLU A 571 -27.49 6.77 0.94
C GLU A 571 -26.40 6.61 -0.13
N ILE A 572 -25.88 7.71 -0.68
CA ILE A 572 -24.74 7.69 -1.61
C ILE A 572 -23.48 7.14 -0.94
N ILE A 573 -23.15 7.59 0.27
CA ILE A 573 -21.96 7.13 1.01
C ILE A 573 -22.08 5.64 1.30
N ASN A 574 -23.21 5.19 1.85
CA ASN A 574 -23.46 3.77 2.09
C ASN A 574 -23.37 2.96 0.77
N PHE A 575 -23.96 3.45 -0.32
CA PHE A 575 -23.90 2.78 -1.61
C PHE A 575 -22.45 2.63 -2.13
N ILE A 576 -21.63 3.68 -2.07
CA ILE A 576 -20.21 3.62 -2.49
C ILE A 576 -19.45 2.60 -1.63
N ASP A 577 -19.66 2.60 -0.32
CA ASP A 577 -19.05 1.65 0.61
C ASP A 577 -19.36 0.20 0.20
N LYS A 578 -20.64 -0.12 -0.01
CA LYS A 578 -21.07 -1.48 -0.38
C LYS A 578 -20.60 -1.87 -1.77
N VAL A 579 -20.59 -0.95 -2.74
CA VAL A 579 -20.00 -1.22 -4.07
C VAL A 579 -18.53 -1.60 -3.95
N LEU A 580 -17.74 -0.90 -3.12
CA LEU A 580 -16.33 -1.22 -2.91
C LEU A 580 -16.13 -2.59 -2.23
N VAL A 581 -16.99 -2.95 -1.27
CA VAL A 581 -16.99 -4.28 -0.63
C VAL A 581 -17.27 -5.39 -1.66
N VAL A 582 -18.36 -5.26 -2.41
CA VAL A 582 -18.77 -6.27 -3.41
C VAL A 582 -17.76 -6.35 -4.56
N TYR A 583 -17.19 -5.21 -4.98
CA TYR A 583 -16.10 -5.18 -5.94
C TYR A 583 -14.86 -5.91 -5.42
N GLY A 584 -14.49 -5.69 -4.16
CA GLY A 584 -13.42 -6.41 -3.46
C GLY A 584 -13.62 -7.92 -3.47
N LYS A 585 -14.84 -8.37 -3.18
CA LYS A 585 -15.22 -9.79 -3.15
C LYS A 585 -15.10 -10.47 -4.52
N TYR A 586 -15.60 -9.82 -5.58
CA TYR A 586 -15.71 -10.46 -6.89
C TYR A 586 -14.52 -10.26 -7.82
N ALA A 587 -13.65 -9.29 -7.55
CA ALA A 587 -12.51 -9.05 -8.42
C ALA A 587 -11.52 -10.23 -8.40
N GLU A 588 -11.21 -10.78 -9.57
CA GLU A 588 -10.30 -11.92 -9.71
C GLU A 588 -8.88 -11.45 -10.08
N LYS A 589 -8.76 -10.28 -10.72
CA LYS A 589 -7.47 -9.76 -11.23
C LYS A 589 -7.19 -8.37 -10.67
N PRO A 590 -6.66 -8.27 -9.43
CA PRO A 590 -6.21 -7.00 -8.87
C PRO A 590 -5.27 -6.24 -9.82
N GLN A 591 -5.30 -4.91 -9.73
CA GLN A 591 -4.65 -3.94 -10.62
C GLN A 591 -5.06 -3.98 -12.10
N ARG A 592 -5.96 -4.88 -12.52
CA ARG A 592 -6.23 -5.13 -13.95
C ARG A 592 -7.70 -5.21 -14.30
N GLU A 593 -8.54 -5.62 -13.36
CA GLU A 593 -9.98 -5.67 -13.56
C GLU A 593 -10.65 -4.43 -12.96
N ARG A 594 -11.31 -3.61 -13.80
CA ARG A 594 -12.12 -2.46 -13.35
C ARG A 594 -13.50 -2.91 -12.88
N LEU A 595 -14.18 -2.08 -12.09
CA LEU A 595 -15.55 -2.34 -11.63
C LEU A 595 -16.48 -2.77 -12.79
N ALA A 596 -16.46 -2.04 -13.90
CA ALA A 596 -17.23 -2.34 -15.11
C ALA A 596 -17.05 -3.79 -15.59
N ALA A 597 -15.81 -4.29 -15.59
CA ALA A 597 -15.49 -5.65 -16.05
C ALA A 597 -15.99 -6.70 -15.05
N VAL A 598 -15.85 -6.43 -13.74
CA VAL A 598 -16.40 -7.31 -12.68
C VAL A 598 -17.92 -7.40 -12.80
N MET A 599 -18.62 -6.26 -12.89
CA MET A 599 -20.08 -6.23 -13.01
C MET A 599 -20.57 -6.97 -14.25
N LYS A 600 -19.88 -6.82 -15.39
CA LYS A 600 -20.20 -7.54 -16.63
C LYS A 600 -20.02 -9.06 -16.47
N ARG A 601 -18.94 -9.51 -15.83
CA ARG A 601 -18.63 -10.93 -15.62
C ARG A 601 -19.58 -11.60 -14.62
N VAL A 602 -19.85 -10.94 -13.49
CA VAL A 602 -20.73 -11.45 -12.43
C VAL A 602 -22.20 -11.37 -12.85
N GLY A 603 -22.53 -10.42 -13.72
CA GLY A 603 -23.90 -10.05 -14.08
C GLY A 603 -24.35 -8.83 -13.27
N TYR A 604 -24.79 -7.78 -13.98
CA TYR A 604 -25.16 -6.50 -13.36
C TYR A 604 -26.24 -6.63 -12.29
N GLY A 605 -27.27 -7.45 -12.54
CA GLY A 605 -28.37 -7.70 -11.59
C GLY A 605 -27.86 -8.31 -10.29
N LYS A 606 -27.13 -9.43 -10.38
CA LYS A 606 -26.53 -10.12 -9.23
C LYS A 606 -25.61 -9.21 -8.42
N PHE A 607 -24.74 -8.44 -9.10
CA PHE A 607 -23.84 -7.52 -8.43
C PHE A 607 -24.61 -6.46 -7.63
N LEU A 608 -25.62 -5.82 -8.25
CA LEU A 608 -26.39 -4.75 -7.61
C LEU A 608 -27.37 -5.26 -6.54
N GLU A 609 -27.87 -6.48 -6.67
CA GLU A 609 -28.68 -7.14 -5.65
C GLU A 609 -27.87 -7.33 -4.37
N GLU A 610 -26.65 -7.87 -4.46
CA GLU A 610 -25.79 -8.04 -3.30
C GLU A 610 -25.40 -6.71 -2.65
N VAL A 611 -25.15 -5.66 -3.45
CA VAL A 611 -24.93 -4.30 -2.93
C VAL A 611 -26.14 -3.82 -2.13
N LYS A 612 -27.36 -3.99 -2.66
CA LYS A 612 -28.60 -3.59 -1.97
C LYS A 612 -28.86 -4.38 -0.70
N GLU A 613 -28.55 -5.69 -0.69
CA GLU A 613 -28.65 -6.51 0.52
C GLU A 613 -27.73 -5.99 1.63
N LEU A 614 -26.48 -5.65 1.29
CA LEU A 614 -25.54 -5.10 2.26
C LEU A 614 -25.97 -3.72 2.80
N MET A 615 -26.59 -2.88 1.96
CA MET A 615 -27.10 -1.57 2.41
C MET A 615 -28.23 -1.72 3.44
N LYS A 616 -29.06 -2.77 3.35
CA LYS A 616 -30.17 -3.01 4.28
C LYS A 616 -29.72 -3.54 5.65
N LYS A 617 -28.62 -4.32 5.69
CA LYS A 617 -28.14 -4.98 6.92
C LYS A 617 -27.62 -4.03 7.99
N GLU A 618 -27.31 -2.77 7.65
CA GLU A 618 -26.86 -1.77 8.63
C GLU A 618 -27.99 -0.93 9.23
N ILE A 619 -29.24 -1.11 8.77
CA ILE A 619 -30.41 -0.39 9.27
C ILE A 619 -31.18 -1.22 10.33
N CYS A 620 -30.84 -2.50 10.48
CA CYS A 620 -31.32 -3.38 11.54
C CYS A 620 -30.22 -3.60 12.58
#